data_AF-A0A495KQE1-F1
#
_entry.id   AF-A0A495KQE1-F1
#
_cell.length_a   1.000
_cell.length_b   1.000
_cell.length_c   1.000
_cell.angle_alpha   90.00
_cell.angle_beta   90.00
_cell.angle_gamma   90.00
#
_symmetry.space_group_name_H-M   'P 1'
#
loop_
_entity.id
_entity.type
_entity.pdbx_description
1 polymer ?
#
loop_
_entity_poly.entity_id
_entity_poly.type
_entity_poly.pdbx_seq_one_letter_code
_entity_poly.pdbx_strand_id
1 'polypeptide(L)'
;MYNMRRQIIILFLFASNFLSAQNNSNSDTRKFIENADITRIDRDWNIVANLASGLGETVSFFPVEITDLKTGQKVKALQVDMTVNCRGFTYFKSSWVDLNEISEFIIFVETYIIPNLSKKAEKRKSITYIFKSKEIIISFIIGDFNNTISVYLKDEGVVDEQCYFWTKTQISKSPELLSVLQSLK
;
A
#
# COMPACT_ATOMS: atom_id res chain seq x y z
N MET A 1 -46.91 -11.22 14.28
CA MET A 1 -45.54 -11.78 14.34
C MET A 1 -44.83 -11.96 12.97
N TYR A 2 -45.40 -11.51 11.84
CA TYR A 2 -44.80 -11.71 10.51
C TYR A 2 -43.81 -10.60 10.09
N ASN A 3 -44.01 -9.35 10.56
CA ASN A 3 -43.17 -8.21 10.16
C ASN A 3 -41.79 -8.15 10.85
N MET A 4 -41.64 -8.71 12.05
CA MET A 4 -40.36 -8.70 12.77
C MET A 4 -39.35 -9.70 12.18
N ARG A 5 -39.83 -10.79 11.56
CA ARG A 5 -38.98 -11.78 10.89
C ARG A 5 -38.36 -11.26 9.60
N ARG A 6 -39.06 -10.38 8.86
CA ARG A 6 -38.57 -9.81 7.59
C ARG A 6 -37.48 -8.73 7.80
N GLN A 7 -37.56 -7.97 8.89
CA GLN A 7 -36.52 -6.98 9.23
C GLN A 7 -35.22 -7.63 9.71
N ILE A 8 -35.29 -8.77 10.41
CA ILE A 8 -34.10 -9.52 10.85
C ILE A 8 -33.35 -10.14 9.65
N ILE A 9 -34.08 -10.61 8.62
CA ILE A 9 -33.47 -11.16 7.40
C ILE A 9 -32.74 -10.07 6.59
N ILE A 10 -33.28 -8.85 6.54
CA ILE A 10 -32.63 -7.72 5.86
C ILE A 10 -31.37 -7.28 6.63
N LEU A 11 -31.40 -7.30 7.97
CA LEU A 11 -30.23 -6.96 8.78
C LEU A 11 -29.08 -7.97 8.62
N PHE A 12 -29.40 -9.26 8.39
CA PHE A 12 -28.40 -10.31 8.17
C PHE A 12 -27.70 -10.22 6.80
N LEU A 13 -28.38 -9.69 5.77
CA LEU A 13 -27.82 -9.51 4.43
C LEU A 13 -26.85 -8.32 4.32
N PHE A 14 -26.95 -7.34 5.21
CA PHE A 14 -26.00 -6.23 5.28
C PHE A 14 -24.74 -6.56 6.11
N ALA A 15 -24.83 -7.51 7.05
CA ALA A 15 -23.70 -7.91 7.89
C ALA A 15 -22.66 -8.77 7.15
N SER A 16 -23.07 -9.52 6.12
CA SER A 16 -22.16 -10.44 5.40
C SER A 16 -21.13 -9.73 4.50
N ASN A 17 -21.31 -8.45 4.19
CA ASN A 17 -20.35 -7.69 3.36
C ASN A 17 -19.21 -7.04 4.18
N PHE A 18 -19.23 -7.17 5.52
CA PHE A 18 -18.19 -6.58 6.38
C PHE A 18 -17.18 -7.60 6.91
N LEU A 19 -17.25 -8.85 6.48
CA LEU A 19 -16.25 -9.89 6.80
C LEU A 19 -15.22 -10.03 5.68
N SER A 20 -14.57 -8.91 5.30
CA SER A 20 -13.22 -8.99 4.76
C SER A 20 -12.28 -9.21 5.93
N ALA A 21 -12.34 -10.41 6.53
CA ALA A 21 -11.23 -10.87 7.36
C ALA A 21 -9.98 -10.75 6.49
N GLN A 22 -8.96 -10.04 6.97
CA GLN A 22 -7.62 -10.09 6.39
C GLN A 22 -7.15 -11.54 6.50
N ASN A 23 -7.52 -12.37 5.53
CA ASN A 23 -6.85 -13.64 5.32
C ASN A 23 -5.39 -13.27 5.05
N ASN A 24 -4.45 -13.89 5.76
CA ASN A 24 -3.00 -13.83 5.51
C ASN A 24 -2.62 -14.43 4.13
N SER A 25 -3.55 -14.51 3.20
CA SER A 25 -3.34 -14.98 1.85
C SER A 25 -2.68 -13.90 1.00
N ASN A 26 -1.76 -14.32 0.13
CA ASN A 26 -1.12 -13.50 -0.90
C ASN A 26 -2.14 -12.63 -1.67
N SER A 27 -1.68 -11.47 -2.15
CA SER A 27 -2.42 -10.69 -3.14
C SER A 27 -2.75 -11.55 -4.36
N ASP A 28 -3.84 -11.22 -5.04
CA ASP A 28 -4.22 -11.96 -6.25
C ASP A 28 -3.20 -11.71 -7.37
N THR A 29 -2.57 -10.54 -7.38
CA THR A 29 -1.43 -10.22 -8.25
C THR A 29 -0.21 -11.10 -7.95
N ARG A 30 0.17 -11.28 -6.68
CA ARG A 30 1.28 -12.18 -6.33
C ARG A 30 0.98 -13.61 -6.77
N LYS A 31 -0.24 -14.11 -6.50
CA LYS A 31 -0.66 -15.45 -6.97
C LYS A 31 -0.60 -15.55 -8.50
N PHE A 32 -0.98 -14.49 -9.21
CA PHE A 32 -0.89 -14.45 -10.67
C PHE A 32 0.57 -14.60 -11.13
N ILE A 33 1.51 -13.87 -10.52
CA ILE A 33 2.95 -13.98 -10.83
C ILE A 33 3.50 -15.36 -10.46
N GLU A 34 3.17 -15.88 -9.28
CA GLU A 34 3.69 -17.17 -8.75
C GLU A 34 3.18 -18.38 -9.55
N ASN A 35 1.95 -18.32 -10.06
CA ASN A 35 1.36 -19.41 -10.85
C ASN A 35 1.74 -19.37 -12.34
N ALA A 36 2.24 -18.25 -12.84
CA ALA A 36 2.66 -18.12 -14.22
C ALA A 36 4.10 -18.61 -14.40
N ASP A 37 4.33 -19.49 -15.38
CA ASP A 37 5.67 -20.02 -15.65
C ASP A 37 6.63 -18.96 -16.20
N ILE A 38 6.10 -18.00 -16.98
CA ILE A 38 6.88 -16.93 -17.60
C ILE A 38 6.05 -15.65 -17.57
N THR A 39 6.54 -14.65 -16.84
CA THR A 39 5.84 -13.38 -16.63
C THR A 39 6.65 -12.23 -17.19
N ARG A 40 5.97 -11.28 -17.86
CA ARG A 40 6.51 -9.95 -18.21
C ARG A 40 5.88 -8.90 -17.30
N ILE A 41 6.70 -8.01 -16.74
CA ILE A 41 6.24 -6.88 -15.94
C ILE A 41 6.60 -5.60 -16.69
N ASP A 42 5.59 -4.92 -17.23
CA ASP A 42 5.72 -3.64 -17.91
C ASP A 42 5.51 -2.52 -16.88
N ARG A 43 6.54 -1.68 -16.70
CA ARG A 43 6.56 -0.59 -15.72
C ARG A 43 6.54 0.78 -16.41
N ASP A 44 5.67 1.68 -15.96
CA ASP A 44 5.69 3.07 -16.41
C ASP A 44 6.64 3.92 -15.55
N TRP A 45 7.76 4.34 -16.15
CA TRP A 45 8.75 5.20 -15.49
C TRP A 45 8.40 6.68 -15.54
N ASN A 46 7.39 7.08 -16.33
CA ASN A 46 6.95 8.48 -16.41
C ASN A 46 6.06 8.86 -15.22
N ILE A 47 5.44 7.87 -14.56
CA ILE A 47 4.54 8.05 -13.43
C ILE A 47 5.09 7.25 -12.25
N VAL A 48 6.00 7.85 -11.49
CA VAL A 48 6.65 7.24 -10.34
C VAL A 48 6.62 8.17 -9.14
N ALA A 49 6.37 7.60 -7.96
CA ALA A 49 6.58 8.28 -6.69
C ALA A 49 7.78 7.64 -6.03
N ASN A 50 8.85 8.42 -5.82
CA ASN A 50 10.07 7.94 -5.18
C ASN A 50 10.35 8.71 -3.89
N LEU A 51 10.43 7.97 -2.80
CA LEU A 51 10.78 8.48 -1.47
C LEU A 51 12.19 8.01 -1.13
N ALA A 52 13.06 8.95 -0.80
CA ALA A 52 14.41 8.67 -0.34
C ALA A 52 14.59 9.06 1.13
N SER A 53 15.35 8.28 1.90
CA SER A 53 15.68 8.63 3.29
C SER A 53 16.72 9.74 3.41
N GLY A 54 17.51 9.93 2.35
CA GLY A 54 18.70 10.78 2.36
C GLY A 54 19.99 10.04 2.75
N LEU A 55 19.89 8.75 3.11
CA LEU A 55 21.03 7.89 3.48
C LEU A 55 21.25 6.73 2.48
N GLY A 56 20.68 6.85 1.27
CA GLY A 56 20.76 5.84 0.21
C GLY A 56 19.60 4.84 0.20
N GLU A 57 18.68 4.91 1.16
CA GLU A 57 17.49 4.06 1.19
C GLU A 57 16.37 4.72 0.36
N THR A 58 15.61 3.89 -0.34
CA THR A 58 14.53 4.33 -1.23
C THR A 58 13.34 3.40 -1.17
N VAL A 59 12.14 3.97 -1.34
CA VAL A 59 10.96 3.21 -1.73
C VAL A 59 10.29 3.91 -2.92
N SER A 60 10.02 3.14 -3.97
CA SER A 60 9.44 3.62 -5.22
C SER A 60 8.14 2.89 -5.52
N PHE A 61 7.15 3.65 -5.98
CA PHE A 61 5.82 3.17 -6.33
C PHE A 61 5.62 3.34 -7.83
N PHE A 62 5.25 2.24 -8.50
CA PHE A 62 5.06 2.20 -9.95
C PHE A 62 3.71 1.59 -10.31
N PRO A 63 2.97 2.18 -11.26
CA PRO A 63 1.90 1.45 -11.91
C PRO A 63 2.54 0.41 -12.85
N VAL A 64 2.05 -0.83 -12.79
CA VAL A 64 2.56 -1.92 -13.64
C VAL A 64 1.42 -2.68 -14.31
N GLU A 65 1.72 -3.20 -15.50
CA GLU A 65 0.93 -4.23 -16.16
C GLU A 65 1.77 -5.52 -16.23
N ILE A 66 1.21 -6.60 -15.72
CA ILE A 66 1.87 -7.89 -15.60
C ILE A 66 1.17 -8.84 -16.57
N THR A 67 1.94 -9.46 -17.46
CA THR A 67 1.43 -10.39 -18.48
C THR A 67 2.00 -11.79 -18.25
N ASP A 68 1.14 -12.79 -18.15
CA ASP A 68 1.54 -14.19 -18.32
C ASP A 68 1.80 -14.43 -19.82
N LEU A 69 3.05 -14.71 -20.18
CA LEU A 69 3.47 -14.84 -21.57
C LEU A 69 2.98 -16.13 -22.23
N LYS A 70 2.56 -17.15 -21.47
CA LYS A 70 1.98 -18.38 -22.02
C LYS A 70 0.51 -18.21 -22.34
N THR A 71 -0.25 -17.61 -21.42
CA THR A 71 -1.71 -17.47 -21.58
C THR A 71 -2.13 -16.16 -22.25
N GLY A 72 -1.26 -15.15 -22.24
CA GLY A 72 -1.55 -13.79 -22.67
C GLY A 72 -2.45 -13.01 -21.71
N GLN A 73 -2.78 -13.59 -20.54
CA GLN A 73 -3.57 -12.89 -19.51
C GLN A 73 -2.77 -11.74 -18.92
N LYS A 74 -3.49 -10.68 -18.54
CA LYS A 74 -2.91 -9.45 -18.02
C LYS A 74 -3.60 -9.01 -16.75
N VAL A 75 -2.80 -8.55 -15.79
CA VAL A 75 -3.29 -7.89 -14.57
C VAL A 75 -2.53 -6.59 -14.38
N LYS A 76 -3.22 -5.56 -13.90
CA LYS A 76 -2.58 -4.31 -13.45
C LYS A 76 -2.40 -4.36 -11.94
N ALA A 77 -1.39 -3.67 -11.44
CA ALA A 77 -1.13 -3.56 -10.01
C ALA A 77 -0.26 -2.34 -9.70
N LEU A 78 -0.11 -2.05 -8.40
CA LEU A 78 0.92 -1.14 -7.91
C LEU A 78 2.14 -1.96 -7.48
N GLN A 79 3.26 -1.80 -8.15
CA GLN A 79 4.54 -2.34 -7.69
C GLN A 79 5.17 -1.38 -6.69
N VAL A 80 5.65 -1.92 -5.57
CA VAL A 80 6.41 -1.20 -4.54
C VAL A 80 7.79 -1.82 -4.44
N ASP A 81 8.80 -1.09 -4.89
CA ASP A 81 10.20 -1.48 -4.78
C ASP A 81 10.83 -0.76 -3.59
N MET A 82 11.50 -1.52 -2.72
CA MET A 82 12.17 -0.99 -1.55
C MET A 82 13.63 -1.40 -1.55
N THR A 83 14.51 -0.43 -1.35
CA THR A 83 15.95 -0.63 -1.10
C THR A 83 16.29 0.02 0.25
N VAL A 84 16.74 -0.77 1.22
CA VAL A 84 17.08 -0.27 2.57
C VAL A 84 18.41 -0.85 3.04
N ASN A 85 19.07 -0.18 3.98
CA ASN A 85 20.18 -0.78 4.70
C ASN A 85 19.60 -1.63 5.84
N CYS A 86 19.58 -2.95 5.66
CA CYS A 86 19.12 -3.87 6.68
C CYS A 86 20.30 -4.65 7.24
N ARG A 87 20.49 -4.61 8.56
CA ARG A 87 21.54 -5.37 9.28
C ARG A 87 22.95 -5.21 8.67
N GLY A 88 23.27 -4.02 8.14
CA GLY A 88 24.59 -3.72 7.58
C GLY A 88 24.78 -4.08 6.11
N PHE A 89 23.75 -4.56 5.41
CA PHE A 89 23.79 -4.82 3.97
C PHE A 89 22.64 -4.12 3.24
N THR A 90 22.83 -3.92 1.93
CA THR A 90 21.75 -3.41 1.06
C THR A 90 20.73 -4.52 0.83
N TYR A 91 19.49 -4.28 1.24
CA TYR A 91 18.37 -5.18 1.08
C TYR A 91 17.40 -4.61 0.05
N PHE A 92 17.06 -5.41 -0.95
CA PHE A 92 16.08 -5.06 -1.99
C PHE A 92 14.90 -6.02 -1.93
N LYS A 93 13.68 -5.48 -2.04
CA LYS A 93 12.45 -6.27 -2.16
C LYS A 93 11.38 -5.54 -2.97
N SER A 94 10.55 -6.32 -3.65
CA SER A 94 9.37 -5.85 -4.38
C SER A 94 8.10 -6.49 -3.82
N SER A 95 7.00 -5.74 -3.85
CA SER A 95 5.64 -6.20 -3.51
C SER A 95 4.64 -5.64 -4.52
N TRP A 96 3.48 -6.30 -4.69
CA TRP A 96 2.47 -5.92 -5.68
C TRP A 96 1.09 -5.76 -5.05
N VAL A 97 0.60 -4.54 -4.89
CA VAL A 97 -0.71 -4.26 -4.29
C VAL A 97 -1.80 -4.40 -5.36
N ASP A 98 -2.87 -5.12 -5.02
CA ASP A 98 -4.00 -5.40 -5.92
C ASP A 98 -4.78 -4.12 -6.26
N LEU A 99 -5.32 -4.03 -7.48
CA LEU A 99 -6.14 -2.89 -7.90
C LEU A 99 -7.37 -2.63 -7.01
N ASN A 100 -7.97 -3.68 -6.45
CA ASN A 100 -9.13 -3.53 -5.57
C ASN A 100 -8.79 -2.80 -4.25
N GLU A 101 -7.53 -2.86 -3.80
CA GLU A 101 -7.04 -2.15 -2.61
C GLU A 101 -6.65 -0.67 -2.92
N ILE A 102 -6.39 -0.34 -4.20
CA ILE A 102 -5.96 1.02 -4.61
C ILE A 102 -7.05 2.07 -4.36
N SER A 103 -8.33 1.72 -4.49
CA SER A 103 -9.41 2.68 -4.24
C SER A 103 -9.43 3.20 -2.81
N GLU A 104 -9.26 2.30 -1.84
CA GLU A 104 -9.17 2.67 -0.43
C GLU A 104 -7.87 3.41 -0.13
N PHE A 105 -6.77 3.04 -0.79
CA PHE A 105 -5.50 3.71 -0.64
C PHE A 105 -5.54 5.17 -1.13
N ILE A 106 -6.21 5.42 -2.26
CA ILE A 106 -6.45 6.79 -2.77
C ILE A 106 -7.22 7.61 -1.75
N ILE A 107 -8.35 7.09 -1.24
CA ILE A 107 -9.16 7.79 -0.24
C ILE A 107 -8.33 8.07 1.02
N PHE A 108 -7.54 7.10 1.46
CA PHE A 108 -6.63 7.26 2.60
C PHE A 108 -5.67 8.45 2.40
N VAL A 109 -4.94 8.48 1.29
CA VAL A 109 -3.96 9.53 1.00
C VAL A 109 -4.64 10.89 0.79
N GLU A 110 -5.69 10.94 -0.03
CA GLU A 110 -6.38 12.17 -0.43
C GLU A 110 -7.15 12.82 0.73
N THR A 111 -7.87 12.03 1.52
CA THR A 111 -8.78 12.55 2.55
C THR A 111 -8.08 12.74 3.89
N TYR A 112 -7.15 11.84 4.25
CA TYR A 112 -6.57 11.81 5.59
C TYR A 112 -5.12 12.26 5.64
N ILE A 113 -4.31 11.98 4.61
CA ILE A 113 -2.88 12.31 4.65
C ILE A 113 -2.64 13.73 4.16
N ILE A 114 -2.92 14.01 2.88
CA ILE A 114 -2.60 15.29 2.24
C ILE A 114 -3.13 16.50 3.02
N PRO A 115 -4.40 16.53 3.49
CA PRO A 115 -4.93 17.69 4.22
C PRO A 115 -4.28 17.91 5.59
N ASN A 116 -3.58 16.92 6.13
CA ASN A 116 -2.95 16.99 7.45
C ASN A 116 -1.41 17.11 7.38
N LEU A 117 -0.79 17.07 6.20
CA LEU A 117 0.67 17.18 6.04
C LEU A 117 1.25 18.51 6.56
N SER A 118 0.50 19.61 6.41
CA SER A 118 0.90 20.95 6.85
C SER A 118 0.58 21.22 8.32
N LYS A 119 -0.20 20.35 8.96
CA LYS A 119 -0.58 20.49 10.35
C LYS A 119 0.52 19.93 11.25
N LYS A 120 0.60 20.47 12.46
CA LYS A 120 1.42 19.93 13.53
C LYS A 120 0.52 19.26 14.55
N ALA A 121 1.00 18.17 15.12
CA ALA A 121 0.35 17.62 16.30
C ALA A 121 0.49 18.58 17.49
N GLU A 122 -0.35 18.40 18.50
CA GLU A 122 -0.20 19.11 19.77
C GLU A 122 1.18 18.86 20.39
N LYS A 123 1.63 19.79 21.23
CA LYS A 123 2.94 19.73 21.89
C LYS A 123 3.15 18.38 22.58
N ARG A 124 4.28 17.71 22.28
CA ARG A 124 4.64 16.37 22.78
C ARG A 124 3.63 15.27 22.43
N LYS A 125 2.83 15.44 21.38
CA LYS A 125 1.94 14.42 20.83
C LYS A 125 2.28 14.13 19.37
N SER A 126 1.79 13.00 18.88
CA SER A 126 1.83 12.65 17.45
C SER A 126 0.52 11.97 17.06
N ILE A 127 0.20 12.04 15.77
CA ILE A 127 -0.94 11.36 15.16
C ILE A 127 -0.40 10.40 14.12
N THR A 128 -0.78 9.13 14.21
CA THR A 128 -0.34 8.09 13.27
C THR A 128 -1.52 7.62 12.43
N TYR A 129 -1.38 7.73 11.12
CA TYR A 129 -2.28 7.16 10.13
C TYR A 129 -1.63 5.91 9.54
N ILE A 130 -2.35 4.80 9.45
CA ILE A 130 -1.83 3.52 8.96
C ILE A 130 -2.77 2.97 7.90
N PHE A 131 -2.24 2.67 6.72
CA PHE A 131 -2.90 1.88 5.70
C PHE A 131 -2.23 0.50 5.61
N LYS A 132 -3.05 -0.55 5.56
CA LYS A 132 -2.60 -1.95 5.48
C LYS A 132 -3.27 -2.59 4.27
N SER A 133 -2.48 -3.04 3.32
CA SER A 133 -2.92 -3.98 2.26
C SER A 133 -2.46 -5.39 2.59
N LYS A 134 -2.75 -6.37 1.74
CA LYS A 134 -2.16 -7.72 1.81
C LYS A 134 -0.64 -7.72 1.69
N GLU A 135 -0.06 -6.70 1.05
CA GLU A 135 1.33 -6.72 0.57
C GLU A 135 2.22 -5.65 1.21
N ILE A 136 1.63 -4.55 1.69
CA ILE A 136 2.39 -3.47 2.34
C ILE A 136 1.68 -2.96 3.59
N ILE A 137 2.46 -2.31 4.46
CA ILE A 137 1.96 -1.37 5.46
C ILE A 137 2.65 -0.04 5.21
N ILE A 138 1.87 1.01 5.08
CA ILE A 138 2.39 2.38 5.02
C ILE A 138 1.82 3.18 6.19
N SER A 139 2.71 3.88 6.89
CA SER A 139 2.34 4.73 8.02
C SER A 139 2.83 6.15 7.83
N PHE A 140 1.99 7.09 8.24
CA PHE A 140 2.28 8.52 8.27
C PHE A 140 2.13 9.00 9.70
N ILE A 141 3.23 9.47 10.29
CA ILE A 141 3.26 10.04 11.63
C ILE A 141 3.36 11.55 11.48
N ILE A 142 2.38 12.28 12.00
CA ILE A 142 2.38 13.73 12.12
C ILE A 142 2.81 14.08 13.54
N GLY A 143 4.00 14.68 13.70
CA GLY A 143 4.54 15.07 15.00
C GLY A 143 4.38 16.56 15.29
N ASP A 144 4.83 16.97 16.47
CA ASP A 144 4.95 18.40 16.84
C ASP A 144 6.15 19.08 16.15
N PHE A 145 7.24 18.33 15.92
CA PHE A 145 8.44 18.82 15.25
C PHE A 145 8.63 18.27 13.85
N ASN A 146 8.45 16.97 13.65
CA ASN A 146 8.73 16.29 12.40
C ASN A 146 7.62 15.32 12.06
N ASN A 147 7.40 15.18 10.76
CA ASN A 147 6.56 14.15 10.23
C ASN A 147 7.43 13.00 9.73
N THR A 148 6.93 11.77 9.78
CA THR A 148 7.64 10.58 9.32
C THR A 148 6.72 9.77 8.42
N ILE A 149 7.26 9.21 7.34
CA ILE A 149 6.61 8.14 6.60
C ILE A 149 7.43 6.86 6.74
N SER A 150 6.76 5.73 6.94
CA SER A 150 7.39 4.41 6.94
C SER A 150 6.64 3.47 6.01
N VAL A 151 7.37 2.58 5.34
CA VAL A 151 6.83 1.55 4.45
C VAL A 151 7.44 0.22 4.81
N TYR A 152 6.58 -0.75 5.10
CA TYR A 152 6.92 -2.14 5.35
C TYR A 152 6.39 -2.97 4.19
N LEU A 153 7.19 -3.90 3.69
CA LEU A 153 6.76 -4.91 2.74
C LEU A 153 6.42 -6.20 3.49
N LYS A 154 5.41 -6.91 2.99
CA LYS A 154 4.99 -8.21 3.53
C LYS A 154 5.52 -9.34 2.67
N ASP A 155 5.74 -10.48 3.31
CA ASP A 155 5.92 -11.77 2.65
C ASP A 155 4.86 -12.72 3.13
N GLU A 156 4.00 -13.18 2.23
CA GLU A 156 2.90 -14.09 2.60
C GLU A 156 2.06 -13.57 3.78
N GLY A 157 1.80 -12.26 3.78
CA GLY A 157 1.08 -11.56 4.85
C GLY A 157 1.92 -11.24 6.10
N VAL A 158 3.13 -11.80 6.24
CA VAL A 158 4.05 -11.56 7.35
C VAL A 158 4.83 -10.26 7.12
N VAL A 159 4.84 -9.37 8.11
CA VAL A 159 5.54 -8.08 8.03
C VAL A 159 7.03 -8.26 8.36
N ASP A 160 7.91 -7.71 7.53
CA ASP A 160 9.32 -7.57 7.90
C ASP A 160 9.51 -6.33 8.79
N GLU A 161 9.52 -6.53 10.10
CA GLU A 161 9.69 -5.44 11.08
C GLU A 161 11.13 -4.90 11.15
N GLN A 162 12.10 -5.58 10.52
CA GLN A 162 13.51 -5.23 10.63
C GLN A 162 14.05 -4.54 9.39
N CYS A 163 13.58 -4.92 8.22
CA CYS A 163 13.98 -4.35 6.94
C CYS A 163 12.83 -3.52 6.35
N TYR A 164 12.66 -2.29 6.83
CA TYR A 164 11.62 -1.38 6.37
C TYR A 164 12.18 0.01 6.06
N PHE A 165 11.51 0.72 5.15
CA PHE A 165 11.89 2.08 4.78
C PHE A 165 11.25 3.08 5.74
N TRP A 166 11.98 4.12 6.13
CA TRP A 166 11.40 5.29 6.76
C TRP A 166 12.15 6.58 6.41
N THR A 167 11.46 7.71 6.45
CA THR A 167 12.07 9.03 6.25
C THR A 167 11.27 10.13 6.92
N LYS A 168 11.97 11.20 7.34
CA LYS A 168 11.37 12.44 7.86
C LYS A 168 11.17 13.53 6.81
N THR A 169 11.87 13.42 5.67
CA THR A 169 12.06 14.54 4.75
C THR A 169 11.15 14.52 3.53
N GLN A 170 10.52 13.38 3.22
CA GLN A 170 9.78 13.19 1.97
C GLN A 170 8.28 12.99 2.16
N ILE A 171 7.72 13.30 3.33
CA ILE A 171 6.26 13.19 3.53
C ILE A 171 5.49 14.15 2.59
N SER A 172 6.12 15.27 2.22
CA SER A 172 5.54 16.24 1.27
C SER A 172 5.33 15.66 -0.14
N LYS A 173 5.91 14.50 -0.45
CA LYS A 173 5.71 13.77 -1.71
C LYS A 173 4.47 12.90 -1.75
N SER A 174 3.63 12.88 -0.71
CA SER A 174 2.34 12.17 -0.78
C SER A 174 1.46 12.53 -1.99
N PRO A 175 1.45 13.76 -2.55
CA PRO A 175 0.76 14.04 -3.79
C PRO A 175 1.33 13.31 -5.02
N GLU A 176 2.64 13.07 -5.07
CA GLU A 176 3.26 12.22 -6.12
C GLU A 176 2.74 10.79 -6.01
N LEU A 177 2.70 10.25 -4.78
CA LEU A 177 2.11 8.93 -4.51
C LEU A 177 0.64 8.87 -4.94
N LEU A 178 -0.15 9.89 -4.60
CA LEU A 178 -1.55 9.97 -5.03
C LEU A 178 -1.69 9.94 -6.56
N SER A 179 -0.81 10.65 -7.27
CA SER A 179 -0.81 10.69 -8.74
C SER A 179 -0.54 9.30 -9.34
N VAL A 180 0.41 8.54 -8.78
CA VAL A 180 0.66 7.14 -9.16
C VAL A 180 -0.58 6.28 -8.91
N LEU A 181 -1.16 6.36 -7.73
CA LEU A 181 -2.34 5.56 -7.38
C LEU A 181 -3.52 5.87 -8.32
N GLN A 182 -3.74 7.14 -8.65
CA GLN A 182 -4.80 7.57 -9.56
C GLN A 182 -4.58 7.11 -11.01
N SER A 183 -3.33 6.91 -11.46
CA SER A 183 -3.04 6.39 -12.80
C SER A 183 -3.46 4.92 -13.02
N LEU A 184 -3.73 4.19 -11.94
CA LEU A 184 -4.19 2.81 -11.96
C LEU A 184 -5.73 2.67 -12.06
N LYS A 185 -6.46 3.80 -12.05
CA LYS A 185 -7.91 3.85 -12.19
C LYS A 185 -8.38 4.16 -13.60
#